data_AF-A0A137SSA9-F1
#
_entry.id   AF-A0A137SSA9-F1
#
_cell.length_a   1.000
_cell.length_b   1.000
_cell.length_c   1.000
_cell.angle_alpha   90.00
_cell.angle_beta   90.00
_cell.angle_gamma   90.00
#
_symmetry.space_group_name_H-M   'P 1'
#
loop_
_entity.id
_entity.type
_entity.pdbx_description
1 polymer ?
#
loop_
_entity_poly.entity_id
_entity_poly.type
_entity_poly.pdbx_seq_one_letter_code
_entity_poly.pdbx_strand_id
1 'polypeptide(L)'
;MENLERLQAAYKDNSKQMSEIITRYHKRMQDKEIAFNAIFAKIWELEPRAEGAQNPFASTKDITEQAIKAVGYNLNDEIAKAFLQHEADYYEFAKLDAKGLELGFKIAAFTIEENAHKEETTPTQGNEWLFVPISIVAPQQIQDEIITPLLQANAQKGEGLFANNTEIPLEDENEDDFLMVEAYDCKASLCGYWQELKDNGIIGIGKTNAFFSYQFRQYLLQLLKEVATFIKDNTNKPSKAKNKVTTTLKGLDKIPVWGLFFQILLLQGLCRWLESVDINEGDKGYKEAQLMYNWLCLTLADKEFNFCKTPYGDKDKQMLQPLCNYLYSTEIGKEVQKCIREYLFGKPQQENPNVTTNHLPSELDTEDAHKYLTKAKEIGLIDDNYKWQKGKQLLACFCHDMSQRLSLGKGERIAWKPFEALFGIEKGKLRSNYNDIQKTGQNPSDIALVDEALK
;
A
#
# COMPACT_ATOMS: atom_id res chain seq x y z
N MET A 1 -25.66 -30.81 -0.31
CA MET A 1 -26.45 -31.51 -1.34
C MET A 1 -27.95 -31.22 -1.25
N GLU A 2 -28.62 -31.43 -0.11
CA GLU A 2 -30.10 -31.27 0.01
C GLU A 2 -30.65 -29.85 -0.34
N ASN A 3 -29.84 -28.80 -0.23
CA ASN A 3 -30.23 -27.43 -0.61
C ASN A 3 -30.09 -27.14 -2.13
N LEU A 4 -29.12 -27.74 -2.83
CA LEU A 4 -28.89 -27.49 -4.26
C LEU A 4 -29.96 -28.16 -5.13
N GLU A 5 -30.31 -29.40 -4.81
CA GLU A 5 -31.37 -30.15 -5.51
C GLU A 5 -32.74 -29.44 -5.39
N ARG A 6 -33.04 -28.87 -4.21
CA ARG A 6 -34.25 -28.08 -3.99
C ARG A 6 -34.26 -26.79 -4.82
N LEU A 7 -33.12 -26.09 -4.91
CA LEU A 7 -32.99 -24.89 -5.75
C LEU A 7 -33.13 -25.22 -7.25
N GLN A 8 -32.51 -26.30 -7.71
CA GLN A 8 -32.63 -26.77 -9.10
C GLN A 8 -34.07 -27.20 -9.44
N ALA A 9 -34.76 -27.89 -8.53
CA ALA A 9 -36.16 -28.25 -8.69
C ALA A 9 -37.05 -27.00 -8.78
N ALA A 10 -36.82 -25.99 -7.92
CA ALA A 10 -37.54 -24.72 -7.95
C ALA A 10 -37.27 -23.92 -9.24
N TYR A 11 -36.02 -23.92 -9.73
CA TYR A 11 -35.67 -23.27 -11.01
C TYR A 11 -36.38 -23.94 -12.19
N LYS A 12 -36.43 -25.27 -12.20
CA LYS A 12 -37.13 -26.05 -13.23
C LYS A 12 -38.64 -25.79 -13.22
N ASP A 13 -39.26 -25.74 -12.04
CA ASP A 13 -40.68 -25.40 -11.91
C ASP A 13 -40.97 -23.96 -12.37
N ASN A 14 -40.11 -23.01 -12.00
CA ASN A 14 -40.21 -21.61 -12.46
C ASN A 14 -40.13 -21.49 -13.99
N SER A 15 -39.18 -22.20 -14.62
CA SER A 15 -39.03 -22.24 -16.09
C SER A 15 -40.24 -22.86 -16.78
N LYS A 16 -40.84 -23.90 -16.18
CA LYS A 16 -42.08 -24.50 -16.69
C LYS A 16 -43.24 -23.51 -16.67
N GLN A 17 -43.45 -22.80 -15.56
CA GLN A 17 -44.49 -21.76 -15.44
C GLN A 17 -44.29 -20.63 -16.45
N MET A 18 -43.05 -20.18 -16.67
CA MET A 18 -42.71 -19.20 -17.71
C MET A 18 -43.09 -19.68 -19.11
N SER A 19 -42.77 -20.94 -19.45
CA SER A 19 -43.11 -21.52 -20.75
C SER A 19 -44.62 -21.60 -20.98
N GLU A 20 -45.39 -21.91 -19.94
CA GLU A 20 -46.86 -21.94 -20.00
C GLU A 20 -47.44 -20.54 -20.25
N ILE A 21 -46.90 -19.52 -19.59
CA ILE A 21 -47.28 -18.10 -19.81
C ILE A 21 -46.93 -17.65 -21.22
N ILE A 22 -45.71 -17.89 -21.68
CA ILE A 22 -45.27 -17.55 -23.06
C ILE A 22 -46.23 -18.16 -24.08
N THR A 23 -46.61 -19.43 -23.89
CA THR A 23 -47.49 -20.15 -24.81
C THR A 23 -48.87 -19.50 -24.90
N ARG A 24 -49.51 -19.23 -23.75
CA ARG A 24 -50.85 -18.61 -23.72
C ARG A 24 -50.83 -17.12 -24.10
N TYR A 25 -49.73 -16.42 -23.82
CA TYR A 25 -49.50 -15.03 -24.23
C TYR A 25 -49.44 -14.89 -25.75
N HIS A 26 -48.59 -15.67 -26.42
CA HIS A 26 -48.48 -15.67 -27.88
C HIS A 26 -49.76 -16.11 -28.57
N LYS A 27 -50.43 -17.16 -28.05
CA LYS A 27 -51.70 -17.62 -28.58
C LYS A 27 -52.77 -16.52 -28.55
N ARG A 28 -52.90 -15.79 -27.43
CA ARG A 28 -53.85 -14.66 -27.35
C ARG A 28 -53.52 -13.53 -28.31
N MET A 29 -52.23 -13.23 -28.50
CA MET A 29 -51.81 -12.22 -29.48
C MET A 29 -52.17 -12.64 -30.90
N GLN A 30 -51.93 -13.90 -31.27
CA GLN A 30 -52.29 -14.44 -32.59
C GLN A 30 -53.82 -14.42 -32.82
N ASP A 31 -54.61 -14.83 -31.83
CA ASP A 31 -56.07 -14.91 -31.96
C ASP A 31 -56.75 -13.54 -32.10
N LYS A 32 -56.10 -12.46 -31.62
CA LYS A 32 -56.71 -11.12 -31.46
C LYS A 32 -55.83 -9.98 -32.00
N GLU A 33 -54.91 -10.31 -32.89
CA GLU A 33 -53.82 -9.43 -33.36
C GLU A 33 -54.32 -8.04 -33.78
N ILE A 34 -55.35 -7.96 -34.63
CA ILE A 34 -55.88 -6.70 -35.15
C ILE A 34 -56.39 -5.80 -34.03
N ALA A 35 -57.19 -6.36 -33.11
CA ALA A 35 -57.76 -5.60 -32.00
C ALA A 35 -56.70 -5.18 -30.99
N PHE A 36 -55.73 -6.06 -30.69
CA PHE A 36 -54.66 -5.78 -29.74
C PHE A 36 -53.71 -4.71 -30.28
N ASN A 37 -53.34 -4.78 -31.56
CA ASN A 37 -52.50 -3.75 -32.20
C ASN A 37 -53.17 -2.38 -32.20
N ALA A 38 -54.49 -2.31 -32.41
CA ALA A 38 -55.22 -1.04 -32.32
C ALA A 38 -55.21 -0.46 -30.90
N ILE A 39 -55.36 -1.31 -29.87
CA ILE A 39 -55.27 -0.89 -28.47
C ILE A 39 -53.84 -0.44 -28.12
N PHE A 40 -52.80 -1.19 -28.53
CA PHE A 40 -51.40 -0.80 -28.31
C PHE A 40 -51.05 0.52 -28.98
N ALA A 41 -51.47 0.73 -30.23
CA ALA A 41 -51.27 2.00 -30.93
C ALA A 41 -51.92 3.15 -30.15
N LYS A 42 -53.12 2.93 -29.61
CA LYS A 42 -53.81 3.94 -28.80
C LYS A 42 -53.13 4.20 -27.45
N ILE A 43 -52.58 3.18 -26.80
CA ILE A 43 -51.74 3.36 -25.59
C ILE A 43 -50.53 4.26 -25.93
N TRP A 44 -49.87 4.01 -27.05
CA TRP A 44 -48.71 4.80 -27.49
C TRP A 44 -49.05 6.26 -27.82
N GLU A 45 -50.26 6.51 -28.32
CA GLU A 45 -50.78 7.88 -28.53
C GLU A 45 -51.09 8.61 -27.21
N LEU A 46 -51.68 7.91 -26.24
CA LEU A 46 -52.05 8.48 -24.94
C LEU A 46 -50.85 8.71 -24.04
N GLU A 47 -49.81 7.89 -24.19
CA GLU A 47 -48.57 8.00 -23.44
C GLU A 47 -47.36 7.77 -24.36
N PRO A 48 -46.94 8.79 -25.12
CA PRO A 48 -45.79 8.70 -26.01
C PRO A 48 -44.52 8.42 -25.19
N ARG A 49 -43.79 7.35 -25.54
CA ARG A 49 -42.53 6.98 -24.88
C ARG A 49 -41.33 7.33 -25.74
N ALA A 50 -40.19 7.52 -25.08
CA ALA A 50 -38.91 7.68 -25.76
C ALA A 50 -38.58 6.44 -26.61
N GLU A 51 -37.91 6.64 -27.75
CA GLU A 51 -37.39 5.55 -28.57
C GLU A 51 -36.51 4.62 -27.71
N GLY A 52 -36.84 3.33 -27.70
CA GLY A 52 -36.11 2.30 -26.94
C GLY A 52 -36.79 1.81 -25.65
N ALA A 53 -37.99 2.29 -25.30
CA ALA A 53 -38.74 1.75 -24.17
C ALA A 53 -39.18 0.28 -24.42
N GLN A 54 -38.65 -0.67 -23.65
CA GLN A 54 -38.86 -2.11 -23.88
C GLN A 54 -40.18 -2.68 -23.33
N ASN A 55 -40.82 -2.02 -22.36
CA ASN A 55 -42.05 -2.53 -21.74
C ASN A 55 -43.29 -2.00 -22.49
N PRO A 56 -44.07 -2.84 -23.21
CA PRO A 56 -45.27 -2.41 -23.92
C PRO A 56 -46.42 -1.99 -22.98
N PHE A 57 -46.38 -2.37 -21.70
CA PHE A 57 -47.43 -2.12 -20.71
C PHE A 57 -47.03 -1.20 -19.56
N ALA A 58 -45.92 -0.44 -19.62
CA ALA A 58 -45.49 0.46 -18.54
C ALA A 58 -46.48 1.60 -18.18
N SER A 59 -47.68 1.57 -18.77
CA SER A 59 -48.77 2.51 -18.60
C SER A 59 -49.53 2.21 -17.31
N THR A 60 -50.14 3.22 -16.73
CA THR A 60 -51.07 3.00 -15.61
C THR A 60 -52.30 2.25 -16.09
N LYS A 61 -52.92 1.47 -15.20
CA LYS A 61 -54.19 0.77 -15.49
C LYS A 61 -55.26 1.70 -16.07
N ASP A 62 -55.24 2.96 -15.67
CA ASP A 62 -56.12 4.02 -16.17
C ASP A 62 -55.89 4.31 -17.67
N ILE A 63 -54.64 4.38 -18.12
CA ILE A 63 -54.29 4.59 -19.54
C ILE A 63 -54.71 3.39 -20.39
N THR A 64 -54.49 2.16 -19.90
CA THR A 64 -54.91 0.94 -20.62
C THR A 64 -56.44 0.90 -20.78
N GLU A 65 -57.20 1.21 -19.73
CA GLU A 65 -58.67 1.27 -19.79
C GLU A 65 -59.19 2.41 -20.69
N GLN A 66 -58.51 3.55 -20.73
CA GLN A 66 -58.81 4.66 -21.65
C GLN A 66 -58.56 4.28 -23.10
N ALA A 67 -57.46 3.59 -23.40
CA ALA A 67 -57.15 3.11 -24.75
C ALA A 67 -58.20 2.11 -25.25
N ILE A 68 -58.61 1.14 -24.41
CA ILE A 68 -59.65 0.16 -24.75
C ILE A 68 -60.96 0.86 -25.13
N LYS A 69 -61.40 1.85 -24.33
CA LYS A 69 -62.60 2.64 -24.60
C LYS A 69 -62.47 3.49 -25.86
N ALA A 70 -61.30 4.09 -26.09
CA ALA A 70 -61.05 4.95 -27.24
C ALA A 70 -61.00 4.19 -28.59
N VAL A 71 -60.68 2.90 -28.56
CA VAL A 71 -60.76 2.00 -29.74
C VAL A 71 -62.19 1.45 -29.94
N GLY A 72 -63.11 1.70 -28.99
CA GLY A 72 -64.54 1.40 -29.13
C GLY A 72 -65.01 0.16 -28.37
N TYR A 73 -64.20 -0.41 -27.49
CA TYR A 73 -64.57 -1.56 -26.66
C TYR A 73 -65.02 -1.14 -25.25
N ASN A 74 -66.03 -1.85 -24.72
CA ASN A 74 -66.39 -1.77 -23.31
C ASN A 74 -65.46 -2.69 -22.49
N LEU A 75 -65.14 -2.30 -21.25
CA LEU A 75 -64.30 -3.11 -20.35
C LEU A 75 -64.87 -4.51 -20.06
N ASN A 76 -66.18 -4.69 -20.25
CA ASN A 76 -66.84 -5.99 -20.07
C ASN A 76 -66.79 -6.90 -21.31
N ASP A 77 -66.34 -6.37 -22.46
CA ASP A 77 -66.25 -7.11 -23.71
C ASP A 77 -65.19 -8.20 -23.65
N GLU A 78 -65.38 -9.25 -24.46
CA GLU A 78 -64.44 -10.38 -24.54
C GLU A 78 -63.03 -9.92 -24.93
N ILE A 79 -62.94 -8.96 -25.86
CA ILE A 79 -61.67 -8.40 -26.33
C ILE A 79 -60.96 -7.62 -25.22
N ALA A 80 -61.69 -6.79 -24.47
CA ALA A 80 -61.13 -6.02 -23.36
C ALA A 80 -60.62 -6.93 -22.24
N LYS A 81 -61.41 -7.93 -21.85
CA LYS A 81 -61.00 -8.93 -20.85
C LYS A 81 -59.77 -9.72 -21.30
N ALA A 82 -59.70 -10.11 -22.58
CA ALA A 82 -58.55 -10.81 -23.13
C ALA A 82 -57.29 -9.94 -23.16
N PHE A 83 -57.42 -8.64 -23.45
CA PHE A 83 -56.30 -7.69 -23.44
C PHE A 83 -55.75 -7.47 -22.03
N LEU A 84 -56.63 -7.25 -21.05
CA LEU A 84 -56.23 -7.11 -19.65
C LEU A 84 -55.56 -8.37 -19.10
N GLN A 85 -56.01 -9.56 -19.53
CA GLN A 85 -55.33 -10.81 -19.19
C GLN A 85 -53.97 -10.96 -19.88
N HIS A 86 -53.83 -10.43 -21.10
CA HIS A 86 -52.57 -10.42 -21.84
C HIS A 86 -51.54 -9.49 -21.17
N GLU A 87 -51.97 -8.33 -20.68
CA GLU A 87 -51.17 -7.44 -19.83
C GLU A 87 -50.77 -8.11 -18.50
N ALA A 88 -51.72 -8.75 -17.81
CA ALA A 88 -51.45 -9.43 -16.54
C ALA A 88 -50.39 -10.54 -16.69
N ASP A 89 -50.46 -11.32 -17.77
CA ASP A 89 -49.51 -12.36 -18.10
C ASP A 89 -48.10 -11.82 -18.36
N TYR A 90 -47.97 -10.65 -18.99
CA TYR A 90 -46.67 -9.99 -19.17
C TYR A 90 -46.01 -9.67 -17.82
N TYR A 91 -46.80 -9.12 -16.88
CA TYR A 91 -46.30 -8.82 -15.54
C TYR A 91 -46.00 -10.08 -14.70
N GLU A 92 -46.78 -11.14 -14.87
CA GLU A 92 -46.52 -12.44 -14.25
C GLU A 92 -45.23 -13.06 -14.78
N PHE A 93 -45.01 -13.00 -16.10
CA PHE A 93 -43.77 -13.43 -16.73
C PHE A 93 -42.56 -12.67 -16.19
N ALA A 94 -42.62 -11.34 -16.13
CA ALA A 94 -41.53 -10.51 -15.61
C ALA A 94 -41.16 -10.85 -14.15
N LYS A 95 -42.15 -11.20 -13.31
CA LYS A 95 -41.91 -11.64 -11.93
C LYS A 95 -41.21 -13.00 -11.88
N LEU A 96 -41.65 -13.94 -12.71
CA LEU A 96 -41.04 -15.26 -12.78
C LEU A 96 -39.63 -15.20 -13.39
N ASP A 97 -39.39 -14.33 -14.35
CA ASP A 97 -38.07 -14.09 -14.93
C ASP A 97 -37.09 -13.57 -13.87
N ALA A 98 -37.48 -12.54 -13.13
CA ALA A 98 -36.69 -12.02 -12.01
C ALA A 98 -36.40 -13.09 -10.93
N LYS A 99 -37.41 -13.91 -10.58
CA LYS A 99 -37.25 -15.05 -9.66
C LYS A 99 -36.33 -16.13 -10.22
N GLY A 100 -36.40 -16.40 -11.53
CA GLY A 100 -35.52 -17.33 -12.23
C GLY A 100 -34.07 -16.87 -12.18
N LEU A 101 -33.83 -15.58 -12.41
CA LEU A 101 -32.51 -14.96 -12.28
C LEU A 101 -31.95 -15.11 -10.86
N GLU A 102 -32.76 -14.82 -9.84
CA GLU A 102 -32.38 -14.97 -8.43
C GLU A 102 -32.02 -16.43 -8.09
N LEU A 103 -32.84 -17.39 -8.53
CA LEU A 103 -32.58 -18.82 -8.35
C LEU A 103 -31.29 -19.25 -9.06
N GLY A 104 -31.05 -18.76 -10.27
CA GLY A 104 -29.81 -18.99 -11.02
C GLY A 104 -28.57 -18.49 -10.28
N PHE A 105 -28.62 -17.28 -9.73
CA PHE A 105 -27.54 -16.73 -8.89
C PHE A 105 -27.30 -17.57 -7.63
N LYS A 106 -28.36 -18.03 -6.96
CA LYS A 106 -28.23 -18.88 -5.76
C LYS A 106 -27.60 -20.24 -6.10
N ILE A 107 -27.98 -20.85 -7.21
CA ILE A 107 -27.38 -22.10 -7.70
C ILE A 107 -25.89 -21.90 -8.02
N ALA A 108 -25.54 -20.81 -8.70
CA ALA A 108 -24.15 -20.50 -9.04
C ALA A 108 -23.29 -20.27 -7.78
N ALA A 109 -23.78 -19.49 -6.82
CA ALA A 109 -23.09 -19.24 -5.55
C ALA A 109 -22.84 -20.54 -4.77
N PHE A 110 -23.85 -21.42 -4.67
CA PHE A 110 -23.70 -22.71 -4.00
C PHE A 110 -22.69 -23.62 -4.70
N THR A 111 -22.64 -23.57 -6.03
CA THR A 111 -21.71 -24.35 -6.85
C THR A 111 -20.27 -23.84 -6.70
N ILE A 112 -20.09 -22.53 -6.60
CA ILE A 112 -18.79 -21.88 -6.32
C ILE A 112 -18.28 -22.29 -4.94
N GLU A 113 -19.12 -22.22 -3.90
CA GLU A 113 -18.74 -22.68 -2.55
C GLU A 113 -18.36 -24.16 -2.52
N GLU A 114 -19.12 -25.03 -3.22
CA GLU A 114 -18.82 -26.46 -3.28
C GLU A 114 -17.51 -26.77 -4.03
N ASN A 115 -17.19 -26.02 -5.08
CA ASN A 115 -15.96 -26.21 -5.86
C ASN A 115 -14.73 -25.56 -5.20
N ALA A 116 -14.89 -24.43 -4.52
CA ALA A 116 -13.83 -23.80 -3.73
C ALA A 116 -13.31 -24.73 -2.62
N HIS A 117 -14.18 -25.59 -2.06
CA HIS A 117 -13.78 -26.62 -1.09
C HIS A 117 -13.14 -27.87 -1.70
N LYS A 118 -13.15 -28.04 -3.04
CA LYS A 118 -12.55 -29.19 -3.73
C LYS A 118 -11.18 -28.88 -4.36
N GLU A 119 -10.82 -27.61 -4.55
CA GLU A 119 -9.61 -27.18 -5.27
C GLU A 119 -8.53 -26.52 -4.39
N GLU A 120 -8.42 -26.87 -3.10
CA GLU A 120 -7.16 -26.67 -2.36
C GLU A 120 -6.16 -27.81 -2.67
N THR A 121 -5.81 -27.99 -3.94
CA THR A 121 -4.57 -28.70 -4.28
C THR A 121 -3.44 -27.68 -4.33
N THR A 122 -2.67 -27.60 -3.25
CA THR A 122 -1.39 -26.89 -3.22
C THR A 122 -0.51 -27.40 -4.38
N PRO A 123 0.06 -26.54 -5.24
CA PRO A 123 0.94 -27.00 -6.30
C PRO A 123 2.12 -27.75 -5.69
N THR A 124 2.28 -29.02 -6.06
CA THR A 124 3.48 -29.79 -5.75
C THR A 124 4.64 -29.13 -6.49
N GLN A 125 5.72 -28.81 -5.77
CA GLN A 125 6.94 -28.25 -6.34
C GLN A 125 7.42 -29.11 -7.52
N GLY A 126 7.29 -28.57 -8.73
CA GLY A 126 7.78 -29.17 -9.96
C GLY A 126 8.26 -28.09 -10.94
N ASN A 127 9.32 -28.38 -11.69
CA ASN A 127 9.92 -27.49 -12.71
C ASN A 127 9.04 -27.39 -13.97
N GLU A 128 7.73 -27.21 -13.82
CA GLU A 128 6.79 -27.11 -14.94
C GLU A 128 6.09 -25.75 -14.95
N TRP A 129 5.65 -25.33 -16.13
CA TRP A 129 4.93 -24.07 -16.31
C TRP A 129 3.58 -24.13 -15.59
N LEU A 130 3.36 -23.17 -14.71
CA LEU A 130 2.09 -22.99 -14.02
C LEU A 130 1.16 -22.14 -14.90
N PHE A 131 -0.05 -22.66 -15.15
CA PHE A 131 -1.09 -21.94 -15.88
C PHE A 131 -2.27 -21.69 -14.95
N VAL A 132 -2.83 -20.48 -15.01
CA VAL A 132 -4.11 -20.17 -14.34
C VAL A 132 -5.24 -20.71 -15.23
N PRO A 133 -6.06 -21.67 -14.77
CA PRO A 133 -7.15 -22.17 -15.57
C PRO A 133 -8.25 -21.11 -15.72
N ILE A 134 -8.81 -20.99 -16.93
CA ILE A 134 -10.03 -20.20 -17.16
C ILE A 134 -11.21 -21.10 -16.77
N SER A 135 -11.83 -20.80 -15.63
CA SER A 135 -13.05 -21.49 -15.18
C SER A 135 -14.27 -20.61 -15.40
N ILE A 136 -15.20 -21.07 -16.25
CA ILE A 136 -16.49 -20.41 -16.50
C ILE A 136 -17.58 -21.36 -16.03
N VAL A 137 -18.36 -20.93 -15.05
CA VAL A 137 -19.45 -21.72 -14.47
C VAL A 137 -20.77 -21.30 -15.13
N ALA A 138 -21.36 -22.20 -15.92
CA ALA A 138 -22.65 -21.97 -16.57
C ALA A 138 -23.46 -23.27 -16.71
N PRO A 139 -24.80 -23.19 -16.84
CA PRO A 139 -25.62 -24.33 -17.24
C PRO A 139 -25.13 -24.93 -18.56
N GLN A 140 -25.17 -26.26 -18.67
CA GLN A 140 -24.54 -26.99 -19.78
C GLN A 140 -25.03 -26.54 -21.17
N GLN A 141 -26.31 -26.22 -21.31
CA GLN A 141 -26.85 -25.64 -22.55
C GLN A 141 -26.20 -24.31 -22.92
N ILE A 142 -25.97 -23.42 -21.96
CA ILE A 142 -25.29 -22.13 -22.19
C ILE A 142 -23.80 -22.36 -22.49
N GLN A 143 -23.19 -23.32 -21.79
CA GLN A 143 -21.79 -23.69 -22.00
C GLN A 143 -21.54 -24.16 -23.44
N ASP A 144 -22.42 -25.02 -23.95
CA ASP A 144 -22.26 -25.66 -25.26
C ASP A 144 -22.73 -24.77 -26.42
N GLU A 145 -23.86 -24.07 -26.27
CA GLU A 145 -24.47 -23.30 -27.37
C GLU A 145 -23.89 -21.88 -27.50
N ILE A 146 -23.37 -21.30 -26.42
CA ILE A 146 -22.97 -19.88 -26.39
C ILE A 146 -21.50 -19.73 -26.03
N ILE A 147 -21.08 -20.23 -24.88
CA ILE A 147 -19.74 -19.94 -24.32
C ILE A 147 -18.64 -20.60 -25.16
N THR A 148 -18.77 -21.90 -25.45
CA THR A 148 -17.73 -22.64 -26.18
C THR A 148 -17.50 -22.11 -27.59
N PRO A 149 -18.55 -21.86 -28.42
CA PRO A 149 -18.37 -21.26 -29.74
C PRO A 149 -17.76 -19.85 -29.67
N LEU A 150 -18.17 -19.04 -28.69
CA LEU A 150 -17.64 -17.69 -28.50
C LEU A 150 -16.16 -17.71 -28.13
N LEU A 151 -15.75 -18.58 -27.20
CA LEU A 151 -14.34 -18.72 -26.81
C LEU A 151 -13.48 -19.18 -27.98
N GLN A 152 -13.96 -20.13 -28.78
CA GLN A 152 -13.23 -20.58 -29.98
C GLN A 152 -13.10 -19.45 -31.00
N ALA A 153 -14.16 -18.70 -31.26
CA ALA A 153 -14.13 -17.58 -32.18
C ALA A 153 -13.18 -16.47 -31.69
N ASN A 154 -13.24 -16.14 -30.40
CA ASN A 154 -12.37 -15.14 -29.78
C ASN A 154 -10.90 -15.58 -29.76
N ALA A 155 -10.63 -16.87 -29.51
CA ALA A 155 -9.28 -17.41 -29.56
C ALA A 155 -8.68 -17.35 -30.98
N GLN A 156 -9.46 -17.68 -32.01
CA GLN A 156 -9.02 -17.59 -33.41
C GLN A 156 -8.76 -16.15 -33.85
N LYS A 157 -9.51 -15.19 -33.31
CA LYS A 157 -9.41 -13.77 -33.66
C LYS A 157 -8.45 -12.99 -32.75
N GLY A 158 -8.01 -13.56 -31.63
CA GLY A 158 -7.25 -12.85 -30.61
C GLY A 158 -8.05 -11.72 -29.97
N GLU A 159 -9.30 -11.99 -29.61
CA GLU A 159 -10.25 -11.03 -29.02
C GLU A 159 -10.66 -11.48 -27.60
N GLY A 160 -11.20 -10.56 -26.80
CA GLY A 160 -11.67 -10.87 -25.44
C GLY A 160 -10.55 -11.39 -24.53
N LEU A 161 -10.75 -12.58 -23.93
CA LEU A 161 -9.76 -13.24 -23.04
C LEU A 161 -8.46 -13.62 -23.75
N PHE A 162 -8.46 -13.69 -25.09
CA PHE A 162 -7.31 -14.05 -25.91
C PHE A 162 -6.70 -12.82 -26.61
N ALA A 163 -7.13 -11.61 -26.24
CA ALA A 163 -6.56 -10.39 -26.77
C ALA A 163 -5.12 -10.20 -26.30
N ASN A 164 -4.22 -9.98 -27.26
CA ASN A 164 -2.85 -9.57 -26.96
C ASN A 164 -2.84 -8.10 -26.58
N ASN A 165 -2.71 -7.83 -25.28
CA ASN A 165 -2.54 -6.47 -24.78
C ASN A 165 -1.05 -6.21 -24.55
N THR A 166 -0.45 -5.35 -25.38
CA THR A 166 0.89 -4.79 -25.10
C THR A 166 0.71 -3.37 -24.56
N GLU A 167 0.53 -3.26 -23.26
CA GLU A 167 0.42 -1.98 -22.55
C GLU A 167 1.81 -1.50 -22.09
N ILE A 168 2.73 -1.31 -23.04
CA ILE A 168 4.02 -0.68 -22.75
C ILE A 168 3.91 0.79 -23.20
N PRO A 169 3.85 1.76 -22.27
CA PRO A 169 3.79 3.18 -22.64
C PRO A 169 5.07 3.60 -23.37
N LEU A 170 4.91 4.44 -24.41
CA LEU A 170 6.03 5.03 -25.13
C LEU A 170 6.83 5.97 -24.20
N GLU A 171 8.15 5.84 -24.24
CA GLU A 171 9.08 6.74 -23.57
C GLU A 171 9.19 8.08 -24.35
N ASP A 172 9.52 9.17 -23.65
CA ASP A 172 9.67 10.49 -24.26
C ASP A 172 11.12 10.68 -24.77
N GLU A 173 11.34 10.50 -26.08
CA GLU A 173 12.67 10.63 -26.71
C GLU A 173 13.31 12.02 -26.51
N ASN A 174 12.53 13.07 -26.22
CA ASN A 174 13.09 14.40 -25.93
C ASN A 174 13.83 14.42 -24.58
N GLU A 175 13.61 13.43 -23.72
CA GLU A 175 14.27 13.33 -22.43
C GLU A 175 15.70 12.80 -22.51
N ASP A 176 16.02 12.06 -23.57
CA ASP A 176 17.34 11.46 -23.80
C ASP A 176 18.46 12.51 -23.80
N ASP A 177 18.18 13.70 -24.36
CA ASP A 177 19.10 14.84 -24.37
C ASP A 177 19.49 15.29 -22.95
N PHE A 178 18.64 15.05 -21.95
CA PHE A 178 18.91 15.41 -20.55
C PHE A 178 19.57 14.29 -19.74
N LEU A 179 19.52 13.04 -20.21
CA LEU A 179 20.07 11.89 -19.48
C LEU A 179 21.61 11.81 -19.53
N MET A 180 22.23 12.68 -20.31
CA MET A 180 23.69 12.79 -20.45
C MET A 180 24.35 11.48 -20.89
N VAL A 181 23.71 10.74 -21.81
CA VAL A 181 24.23 9.48 -22.34
C VAL A 181 25.26 9.75 -23.43
N GLU A 182 26.52 9.40 -23.18
CA GLU A 182 27.59 9.38 -24.18
C GLU A 182 27.80 7.90 -24.58
N ALA A 183 27.12 7.46 -25.66
CA ALA A 183 27.10 6.10 -26.26
C ALA A 183 27.86 4.96 -25.51
N TYR A 184 27.11 4.06 -24.85
CA TYR A 184 27.44 2.70 -24.35
C TYR A 184 28.91 2.34 -24.04
N ASP A 185 29.62 3.24 -23.34
CA ASP A 185 30.81 2.99 -22.49
C ASP A 185 30.89 4.13 -21.44
N CYS A 186 29.81 4.30 -20.67
CA CYS A 186 29.42 5.55 -20.00
C CYS A 186 30.36 6.01 -18.86
N LYS A 187 30.87 7.26 -18.93
CA LYS A 187 31.70 7.89 -17.87
C LYS A 187 30.97 8.84 -16.91
N ALA A 188 29.67 9.11 -17.12
CA ALA A 188 28.70 9.56 -16.12
C ALA A 188 27.31 9.70 -16.78
N SER A 189 26.23 9.22 -16.16
CA SER A 189 24.86 9.24 -16.72
C SER A 189 23.80 9.48 -15.64
N LEU A 190 22.66 10.06 -16.04
CA LEU A 190 21.49 10.22 -15.18
C LEU A 190 20.43 9.12 -15.38
N CYS A 191 20.66 8.11 -16.23
CA CYS A 191 19.68 7.05 -16.51
C CYS A 191 19.27 6.27 -15.25
N GLY A 192 20.23 5.90 -14.39
CA GLY A 192 19.93 5.19 -13.13
C GLY A 192 19.06 6.03 -12.20
N TYR A 193 19.42 7.30 -12.02
CA TYR A 193 18.63 8.25 -11.25
C TYR A 193 17.22 8.43 -11.83
N TRP A 194 17.10 8.52 -13.16
CA TRP A 194 15.81 8.66 -13.84
C TRP A 194 14.90 7.46 -13.58
N GLN A 195 15.45 6.25 -13.64
CA GLN A 195 14.69 5.04 -13.34
C GLN A 195 14.25 5.00 -11.88
N GLU A 196 15.12 5.38 -10.93
CA GLU A 196 14.76 5.47 -9.51
C GLU A 196 13.55 6.40 -9.28
N LEU A 197 13.51 7.55 -9.97
CA LEU A 197 12.40 8.49 -9.86
C LEU A 197 11.09 7.91 -10.40
N LYS A 198 11.14 7.13 -11.51
CA LYS A 198 9.98 6.44 -12.07
C LYS A 198 9.46 5.37 -11.12
N ASP A 199 10.35 4.52 -10.62
CA ASP A 199 10.01 3.38 -9.76
C ASP A 199 9.37 3.84 -8.44
N ASN A 200 9.75 5.01 -7.95
CA ASN A 200 9.20 5.60 -6.72
C ASN A 200 8.00 6.53 -6.97
N GLY A 201 7.53 6.66 -8.21
CA GLY A 201 6.37 7.52 -8.55
C GLY A 201 6.63 9.02 -8.39
N ILE A 202 7.90 9.44 -8.36
CA ILE A 202 8.27 10.86 -8.35
C ILE A 202 7.90 11.48 -9.70
N ILE A 203 8.13 10.73 -10.78
CA ILE A 203 7.81 11.11 -12.15
C ILE A 203 6.99 10.00 -12.81
N GLY A 204 6.12 10.39 -13.76
CA GLY A 204 5.30 9.47 -14.54
C GLY A 204 5.92 9.14 -15.90
N ILE A 205 5.36 8.15 -16.59
CA ILE A 205 5.73 7.79 -17.97
C ILE A 205 4.94 8.67 -18.95
N GLY A 206 5.58 9.15 -20.02
CA GLY A 206 4.89 9.98 -21.02
C GLY A 206 4.35 11.27 -20.40
N LYS A 207 3.06 11.61 -20.55
CA LYS A 207 2.46 12.83 -19.96
C LYS A 207 1.60 12.55 -18.72
N THR A 208 1.78 11.41 -18.06
CA THR A 208 0.94 11.05 -16.91
C THR A 208 1.22 11.93 -15.69
N ASN A 209 0.19 12.12 -14.85
CA ASN A 209 0.33 12.81 -13.58
C ASN A 209 1.08 11.91 -12.58
N ALA A 210 2.13 12.45 -11.97
CA ALA A 210 2.87 11.87 -10.86
C ALA A 210 3.12 12.96 -9.80
N PHE A 211 3.99 12.72 -8.83
CA PHE A 211 4.35 13.74 -7.84
C PHE A 211 4.87 15.03 -8.51
N PHE A 212 5.79 14.89 -9.46
CA PHE A 212 6.17 15.96 -10.38
C PHE A 212 5.34 15.87 -11.66
N SER A 213 4.73 17.00 -12.03
CA SER A 213 4.11 17.15 -13.34
C SER A 213 5.16 17.05 -14.46
N TYR A 214 4.69 16.83 -15.69
CA TYR A 214 5.54 16.86 -16.89
C TYR A 214 6.41 18.12 -16.95
N GLN A 215 5.84 19.30 -16.66
CA GLN A 215 6.59 20.55 -16.69
C GLN A 215 7.66 20.61 -15.58
N PHE A 216 7.35 20.09 -14.39
CA PHE A 216 8.28 20.08 -13.27
C PHE A 216 9.43 19.10 -13.49
N ARG A 217 9.17 17.92 -14.07
CA ARG A 217 10.25 16.98 -14.38
C ARG A 217 11.18 17.51 -15.48
N GLN A 218 10.63 18.15 -16.52
CA GLN A 218 11.41 18.77 -17.58
C GLN A 218 12.31 19.87 -17.02
N TYR A 219 11.76 20.70 -16.12
CA TYR A 219 12.53 21.72 -15.43
C TYR A 219 13.63 21.12 -14.52
N LEU A 220 13.35 20.04 -13.80
CA LEU A 220 14.35 19.32 -12.99
C LEU A 220 15.48 18.78 -13.85
N LEU A 221 15.15 18.10 -14.96
CA LEU A 221 16.12 17.54 -15.90
C LEU A 221 17.00 18.62 -16.53
N GLN A 222 16.41 19.75 -16.92
CA GLN A 222 17.15 20.88 -17.44
C GLN A 222 18.14 21.42 -16.40
N LEU A 223 17.70 21.63 -15.16
CA LEU A 223 18.58 22.09 -14.07
C LEU A 223 19.71 21.10 -13.79
N LEU A 224 19.42 19.81 -13.77
CA LEU A 224 20.41 18.74 -13.59
C LEU A 224 21.47 18.78 -14.69
N LYS A 225 21.05 18.78 -15.96
CA LYS A 225 21.95 18.87 -17.12
C LYS A 225 22.83 20.12 -17.03
N GLU A 226 22.23 21.29 -16.78
CA GLU A 226 22.96 22.56 -16.70
C GLU A 226 24.01 22.57 -15.58
N VAL A 227 23.66 22.07 -14.40
CA VAL A 227 24.56 22.06 -13.24
C VAL A 227 25.63 20.98 -13.39
N ALA A 228 25.27 19.76 -13.80
CA ALA A 228 26.21 18.67 -14.03
C ALA A 228 27.23 19.01 -15.11
N THR A 229 26.78 19.57 -16.25
CA THR A 229 27.67 20.05 -17.32
C THR A 229 28.62 21.12 -16.81
N PHE A 230 28.13 22.09 -16.02
CA PHE A 230 28.99 23.11 -15.44
C PHE A 230 30.05 22.52 -14.49
N ILE A 231 29.68 21.53 -13.67
CA ILE A 231 30.63 20.84 -12.78
C ILE A 231 31.69 20.12 -13.62
N LYS A 232 31.27 19.36 -14.65
CA LYS A 232 32.15 18.65 -15.59
C LYS A 232 33.16 19.60 -16.24
N ASP A 233 32.72 20.77 -16.69
CA ASP A 233 33.57 21.76 -17.37
C ASP A 233 34.49 22.55 -16.42
N ASN A 234 34.29 22.45 -15.10
CA ASN A 234 35.02 23.20 -14.09
C ASN A 234 35.62 22.29 -13.00
N THR A 235 36.00 21.06 -13.35
CA THR A 235 36.63 20.08 -12.42
C THR A 235 37.90 20.60 -11.76
N ASN A 236 38.64 21.52 -12.40
CA ASN A 236 39.81 22.17 -11.84
C ASN A 236 39.50 23.38 -10.93
N LYS A 237 38.23 23.74 -10.75
CA LYS A 237 37.78 24.91 -9.98
C LYS A 237 36.66 24.51 -8.99
N PRO A 238 36.98 23.72 -7.94
CA PRO A 238 35.98 23.13 -7.04
C PRO A 238 35.08 24.18 -6.38
N SER A 239 35.62 25.32 -5.94
CA SER A 239 34.81 26.39 -5.35
C SER A 239 33.83 27.02 -6.36
N LYS A 240 34.23 27.12 -7.63
CA LYS A 240 33.35 27.64 -8.69
C LYS A 240 32.20 26.67 -8.98
N ALA A 241 32.49 25.37 -9.02
CA ALA A 241 31.49 24.32 -9.16
C ALA A 241 30.49 24.33 -7.99
N LYS A 242 31.00 24.36 -6.74
CA LYS A 242 30.15 24.49 -5.53
C LYS A 242 29.28 25.74 -5.56
N ASN A 243 29.84 26.88 -5.94
CA ASN A 243 29.08 28.13 -6.05
C ASN A 243 27.96 28.05 -7.10
N LYS A 244 28.17 27.37 -8.24
CA LYS A 244 27.09 27.16 -9.21
C LYS A 244 25.94 26.37 -8.59
N VAL A 245 26.24 25.25 -7.91
CA VAL A 245 25.22 24.46 -7.18
C VAL A 245 24.51 25.35 -6.16
N THR A 246 25.25 26.04 -5.29
CA THR A 246 24.68 26.93 -4.26
C THR A 246 23.79 28.03 -4.85
N THR A 247 24.21 28.69 -5.92
CA THR A 247 23.41 29.73 -6.58
C THR A 247 22.14 29.15 -7.18
N THR A 248 22.19 27.95 -7.78
CA THR A 248 20.99 27.26 -8.27
C THR A 248 20.03 26.94 -7.13
N LEU A 249 20.51 26.37 -6.02
CA LEU A 249 19.66 26.08 -4.84
C LEU A 249 19.00 27.34 -4.28
N LYS A 250 19.75 28.44 -4.14
CA LYS A 250 19.20 29.73 -3.70
C LYS A 250 18.18 30.31 -4.68
N GLY A 251 18.31 30.01 -5.96
CA GLY A 251 17.31 30.35 -6.98
C GLY A 251 15.99 29.64 -6.71
N LEU A 252 16.04 28.36 -6.31
CA LEU A 252 14.87 27.53 -6.01
C LEU A 252 14.15 27.94 -4.73
N ASP A 253 14.82 28.60 -3.77
CA ASP A 253 14.18 29.15 -2.56
C ASP A 253 13.04 30.13 -2.87
N LYS A 254 13.02 30.71 -4.09
CA LYS A 254 11.95 31.61 -4.56
C LYS A 254 10.64 30.89 -4.89
N ILE A 255 10.64 29.56 -4.96
CA ILE A 255 9.47 28.73 -5.26
C ILE A 255 8.93 28.18 -3.93
N PRO A 256 7.81 28.71 -3.40
CA PRO A 256 7.30 28.28 -2.11
C PRO A 256 7.00 26.78 -2.08
N VAL A 257 7.46 26.10 -1.02
CA VAL A 257 7.30 24.66 -0.76
C VAL A 257 8.01 23.76 -1.80
N TRP A 258 7.65 23.87 -3.08
CA TRP A 258 8.22 23.09 -4.19
C TRP A 258 9.71 23.32 -4.38
N GLY A 259 10.21 24.51 -4.07
CA GLY A 259 11.63 24.83 -4.15
C GLY A 259 12.49 23.86 -3.34
N LEU A 260 12.02 23.43 -2.16
CA LEU A 260 12.74 22.45 -1.33
C LEU A 260 12.79 21.07 -2.00
N PHE A 261 11.69 20.63 -2.63
CA PHE A 261 11.65 19.35 -3.34
C PHE A 261 12.59 19.35 -4.55
N PHE A 262 12.61 20.43 -5.33
CA PHE A 262 13.58 20.59 -6.41
C PHE A 262 15.03 20.58 -5.91
N GLN A 263 15.31 21.23 -4.77
CA GLN A 263 16.66 21.23 -4.19
C GLN A 263 17.11 19.82 -3.80
N ILE A 264 16.24 19.06 -3.14
CA ILE A 264 16.50 17.67 -2.72
C ILE A 264 16.75 16.80 -3.95
N LEU A 265 15.83 16.81 -4.92
CA LEU A 265 15.93 15.99 -6.12
C LEU A 265 17.14 16.38 -6.99
N LEU A 266 17.42 17.68 -7.15
CA LEU A 266 18.62 18.15 -7.87
C LEU A 266 19.91 17.64 -7.20
N LEU A 267 20.03 17.75 -5.88
CA LEU A 267 21.22 17.30 -5.15
C LEU A 267 21.38 15.78 -5.23
N GLN A 268 20.28 15.03 -5.08
CA GLN A 268 20.29 13.58 -5.22
C GLN A 268 20.71 13.15 -6.64
N GLY A 269 20.19 13.82 -7.68
CA GLY A 269 20.59 13.54 -9.07
C GLY A 269 22.06 13.86 -9.33
N LEU A 270 22.61 14.93 -8.73
CA LEU A 270 24.05 15.23 -8.82
C LEU A 270 24.92 14.20 -8.08
N CYS A 271 24.47 13.66 -6.94
CA CYS A 271 25.13 12.56 -6.26
C CYS A 271 25.17 11.31 -7.15
N ARG A 272 24.01 10.87 -7.67
CA ARG A 272 23.91 9.72 -8.57
C ARG A 272 24.74 9.89 -9.85
N TRP A 273 24.75 11.10 -10.41
CA TRP A 273 25.59 11.41 -11.55
C TRP A 273 27.09 11.26 -11.24
N LEU A 274 27.56 11.75 -10.09
CA LEU A 274 28.95 11.54 -9.67
C LEU A 274 29.27 10.08 -9.34
N GLU A 275 28.34 9.34 -8.74
CA GLU A 275 28.49 7.90 -8.47
C GLU A 275 28.66 7.07 -9.76
N SER A 276 28.09 7.55 -10.87
CA SER A 276 28.25 6.92 -12.19
C SER A 276 29.57 7.26 -12.88
N VAL A 277 30.43 8.09 -12.28
CA VAL A 277 31.77 8.38 -12.80
C VAL A 277 32.71 7.23 -12.47
N ASP A 278 33.26 6.59 -13.49
CA ASP A 278 34.29 5.56 -13.34
C ASP A 278 35.65 6.19 -12.97
N ILE A 279 35.87 6.39 -11.67
CA ILE A 279 37.10 6.92 -11.08
C ILE A 279 37.51 6.10 -9.85
N ASN A 280 38.75 5.62 -9.83
CA ASN A 280 39.30 4.77 -8.77
C ASN A 280 40.19 5.56 -7.81
N GLU A 281 40.47 5.01 -6.61
CA GLU A 281 41.29 5.68 -5.58
C GLU A 281 42.69 6.12 -6.05
N GLY A 282 43.25 5.40 -7.04
CA GLY A 282 44.55 5.70 -7.64
C GLY A 282 44.51 6.80 -8.72
N ASP A 283 43.34 7.20 -9.17
CA ASP A 283 43.18 8.11 -10.30
C ASP A 283 43.39 9.58 -9.89
N LYS A 284 43.97 10.35 -10.81
CA LYS A 284 44.20 11.78 -10.61
C LYS A 284 42.85 12.50 -10.54
N GLY A 285 42.56 13.14 -9.41
CA GLY A 285 41.30 13.84 -9.18
C GLY A 285 40.32 13.09 -8.29
N TYR A 286 40.62 11.84 -7.88
CA TYR A 286 39.73 11.05 -7.02
C TYR A 286 39.40 11.77 -5.70
N LYS A 287 40.42 12.32 -5.02
CA LYS A 287 40.22 13.04 -3.76
C LYS A 287 39.34 14.28 -3.94
N GLU A 288 39.53 15.02 -5.02
CA GLU A 288 38.74 16.19 -5.35
C GLU A 288 37.29 15.82 -5.68
N ALA A 289 37.07 14.74 -6.43
CA ALA A 289 35.75 14.20 -6.71
C ALA A 289 35.04 13.73 -5.42
N GLN A 290 35.74 12.99 -4.56
CA GLN A 290 35.21 12.56 -3.26
C GLN A 290 34.85 13.74 -2.35
N LEU A 291 35.68 14.79 -2.31
CA LEU A 291 35.40 16.02 -1.55
C LEU A 291 34.21 16.80 -2.10
N MET A 292 33.97 16.73 -3.42
CA MET A 292 32.77 17.30 -4.03
C MET A 292 31.53 16.47 -3.68
N TYR A 293 31.61 15.15 -3.82
CA TYR A 293 30.54 14.21 -3.48
C TYR A 293 30.13 14.32 -2.02
N ASN A 294 31.08 14.26 -1.08
CA ASN A 294 30.81 14.41 0.35
C ASN A 294 30.13 15.76 0.67
N TRP A 295 30.52 16.83 -0.02
CA TRP A 295 29.89 18.14 0.16
C TRP A 295 28.45 18.17 -0.35
N LEU A 296 28.17 17.50 -1.49
CA LEU A 296 26.81 17.35 -1.99
C LEU A 296 25.95 16.53 -1.01
N CYS A 297 26.46 15.41 -0.49
CA CYS A 297 25.74 14.58 0.49
C CYS A 297 25.40 15.34 1.77
N LEU A 298 26.35 16.12 2.30
CA LEU A 298 26.09 16.95 3.49
C LEU A 298 25.05 18.05 3.21
N THR A 299 25.11 18.65 2.03
CA THR A 299 24.13 19.67 1.61
C THR A 299 22.74 19.06 1.44
N LEU A 300 22.66 17.87 0.84
CA LEU A 300 21.42 17.11 0.67
C LEU A 300 20.83 16.73 2.03
N ALA A 301 21.63 16.19 2.93
CA ALA A 301 21.19 15.81 4.27
C ALA A 301 20.58 17.00 5.03
N ASP A 302 21.17 18.20 4.91
CA ASP A 302 20.58 19.43 5.48
C ASP A 302 19.20 19.75 4.88
N LYS A 303 19.03 19.59 3.55
CA LYS A 303 17.73 19.83 2.89
C LYS A 303 16.68 18.80 3.28
N GLU A 304 17.04 17.53 3.36
CA GLU A 304 16.13 16.48 3.83
C GLU A 304 15.77 16.65 5.31
N PHE A 305 16.71 17.09 6.15
CA PHE A 305 16.44 17.41 7.55
C PHE A 305 15.45 18.58 7.68
N ASN A 306 15.62 19.62 6.87
CA ASN A 306 14.67 20.74 6.79
C ASN A 306 13.30 20.32 6.25
N PHE A 307 13.26 19.39 5.29
CA PHE A 307 12.02 18.77 4.82
C PHE A 307 11.27 18.09 5.98
N CYS A 308 11.96 17.27 6.78
CA CYS A 308 11.35 16.59 7.92
C CYS A 308 10.82 17.54 9.01
N LYS A 309 11.37 18.76 9.10
CA LYS A 309 10.96 19.79 10.08
C LYS A 309 9.87 20.72 9.56
N THR A 310 9.51 20.62 8.28
CA THR A 310 8.47 21.46 7.69
C THR A 310 7.10 20.97 8.18
N PRO A 311 6.22 21.85 8.68
CA PRO A 311 4.91 21.45 9.20
C PRO A 311 3.94 21.15 8.05
N TYR A 312 3.84 19.88 7.67
CA TYR A 312 2.90 19.39 6.66
C TYR A 312 1.56 18.96 7.27
N GLY A 313 0.45 19.27 6.59
CA GLY A 313 -0.88 18.76 6.93
C GLY A 313 -1.12 17.33 6.45
N ASP A 314 -2.22 16.71 6.88
CA ASP A 314 -2.50 15.30 6.54
C ASP A 314 -2.73 15.06 5.04
N LYS A 315 -3.31 16.05 4.33
CA LYS A 315 -3.43 16.00 2.87
C LYS A 315 -2.08 16.10 2.16
N ASP A 316 -1.15 16.87 2.73
CA ASP A 316 0.20 17.01 2.19
C ASP A 316 0.98 15.70 2.35
N LYS A 317 0.82 14.99 3.47
CA LYS A 317 1.48 13.69 3.70
C LYS A 317 1.13 12.65 2.63
N GLN A 318 -0.13 12.59 2.20
CA GLN A 318 -0.55 11.70 1.12
C GLN A 318 0.10 12.07 -0.21
N MET A 319 0.15 13.37 -0.54
CA MET A 319 0.84 13.86 -1.74
C MET A 319 2.34 13.59 -1.69
N LEU A 320 2.97 13.71 -0.52
CA LEU A 320 4.40 13.55 -0.32
C LEU A 320 4.84 12.08 -0.26
N GLN A 321 3.91 11.12 -0.19
CA GLN A 321 4.25 9.70 -0.04
C GLN A 321 5.27 9.18 -1.07
N PRO A 322 5.18 9.53 -2.38
CA PRO A 322 6.20 9.14 -3.36
C PRO A 322 7.59 9.66 -2.99
N LEU A 323 7.68 10.95 -2.62
CA LEU A 323 8.94 11.58 -2.19
C LEU A 323 9.47 10.94 -0.91
N CYS A 324 8.63 10.71 0.09
CA CYS A 324 9.03 10.05 1.33
C CYS A 324 9.56 8.64 1.10
N ASN A 325 8.88 7.85 0.26
CA ASN A 325 9.31 6.50 -0.10
C ASN A 325 10.67 6.53 -0.80
N TYR A 326 10.83 7.44 -1.77
CA TYR A 326 12.10 7.62 -2.47
C TYR A 326 13.23 7.98 -1.51
N LEU A 327 13.06 9.00 -0.66
CA LEU A 327 14.10 9.41 0.27
C LEU A 327 14.46 8.28 1.24
N TYR A 328 13.48 7.53 1.73
CA TYR A 328 13.71 6.37 2.61
C TYR A 328 14.44 5.20 1.92
N SER A 329 14.39 5.12 0.58
CA SER A 329 15.16 4.15 -0.20
C SER A 329 16.66 4.47 -0.26
N THR A 330 17.04 5.75 -0.07
CA THR A 330 18.42 6.21 -0.14
C THR A 330 19.16 6.08 1.20
N GLU A 331 20.49 5.90 1.16
CA GLU A 331 21.29 5.84 2.39
C GLU A 331 21.30 7.17 3.15
N ILE A 332 21.30 8.30 2.44
CA ILE A 332 21.22 9.63 3.05
C ILE A 332 19.90 9.81 3.78
N GLY A 333 18.77 9.48 3.14
CA GLY A 333 17.47 9.60 3.78
C GLY A 333 17.29 8.67 4.98
N LYS A 334 17.85 7.46 4.95
CA LYS A 334 17.88 6.59 6.14
C LYS A 334 18.65 7.23 7.30
N GLU A 335 19.82 7.80 7.04
CA GLU A 335 20.62 8.44 8.09
C GLU A 335 19.96 9.73 8.59
N VAL A 336 19.36 10.54 7.71
CA VAL A 336 18.56 11.72 8.11
C VAL A 336 17.38 11.32 8.99
N GLN A 337 16.65 10.26 8.63
CA GLN A 337 15.53 9.76 9.43
C GLN A 337 15.98 9.28 10.81
N LYS A 338 17.14 8.61 10.88
CA LYS A 338 17.77 8.25 12.15
C LYS A 338 18.09 9.50 12.96
N CYS A 339 18.76 10.51 12.38
CA CYS A 339 19.05 11.78 13.07
C CYS A 339 17.78 12.51 13.53
N ILE A 340 16.72 12.53 12.72
CA ILE A 340 15.43 13.14 13.10
C ILE A 340 14.78 12.36 14.25
N ARG A 341 14.85 11.02 14.24
CA ARG A 341 14.38 10.20 15.35
C ARG A 341 15.16 10.50 16.62
N GLU A 342 16.49 10.60 16.53
CA GLU A 342 17.35 11.00 17.65
C GLU A 342 17.03 12.40 18.16
N TYR A 343 16.71 13.33 17.26
CA TYR A 343 16.38 14.71 17.59
C TYR A 343 15.00 14.84 18.27
N LEU A 344 13.98 14.13 17.77
CA LEU A 344 12.60 14.22 18.25
C LEU A 344 12.34 13.37 19.49
N PHE A 345 12.96 12.18 19.56
CA PHE A 345 12.66 11.18 20.59
C PHE A 345 13.87 10.88 21.50
N GLY A 346 14.99 11.59 21.30
CA GLY A 346 16.27 11.24 21.91
C GLY A 346 16.95 10.08 21.19
N LYS A 347 18.26 9.90 21.43
CA LYS A 347 18.98 8.74 20.88
C LYS A 347 18.25 7.45 21.27
N PRO A 348 17.94 6.54 20.32
CA PRO A 348 17.70 5.17 20.71
C PRO A 348 18.92 4.74 21.52
N GLN A 349 18.72 4.30 22.76
CA GLN A 349 19.78 3.59 23.46
C GLN A 349 20.24 2.49 22.49
N GLN A 350 21.53 2.46 22.16
CA GLN A 350 22.08 1.41 21.30
C GLN A 350 21.53 0.08 21.80
N GLU A 351 20.73 -0.58 20.97
CA GLU A 351 20.39 -1.98 21.15
C GLU A 351 21.72 -2.72 21.12
N ASN A 352 22.25 -3.02 22.31
CA ASN A 352 23.02 -4.24 22.45
C ASN A 352 22.10 -5.36 21.93
N PRO A 353 22.60 -6.35 21.18
CA PRO A 353 21.79 -7.42 20.59
C PRO A 353 21.07 -8.35 21.59
N ASN A 354 20.88 -7.95 22.84
CA ASN A 354 20.14 -8.66 23.87
C ASN A 354 19.21 -7.68 24.61
N VAL A 355 18.07 -7.32 24.01
CA VAL A 355 16.88 -6.97 24.80
C VAL A 355 15.86 -8.07 24.57
N THR A 356 16.05 -9.16 25.31
CA THR A 356 14.98 -10.09 25.64
C THR A 356 13.89 -9.32 26.38
N THR A 357 12.69 -9.33 25.81
CA THR A 357 11.40 -9.40 26.51
C THR A 357 11.52 -9.58 28.03
N ASN A 358 11.09 -8.58 28.81
CA ASN A 358 10.57 -8.59 30.21
C ASN A 358 10.89 -9.76 31.18
N HIS A 359 11.99 -10.48 31.01
CA HIS A 359 12.40 -11.58 31.86
C HIS A 359 13.63 -11.14 32.64
N LEU A 360 13.53 -11.22 33.97
CA LEU A 360 14.70 -11.17 34.83
C LEU A 360 15.71 -12.22 34.33
N PRO A 361 17.02 -11.93 34.34
CA PRO A 361 18.03 -12.96 34.12
C PRO A 361 17.76 -14.17 35.02
N SER A 362 18.00 -15.38 34.54
CA SER A 362 17.71 -16.62 35.28
C SER A 362 18.34 -16.67 36.68
N GLU A 363 19.47 -15.99 36.87
CA GLU A 363 20.18 -15.86 38.14
C GLU A 363 19.51 -14.90 39.13
N LEU A 364 18.63 -14.03 38.63
CA LEU A 364 17.84 -13.08 39.41
C LEU A 364 16.35 -13.45 39.46
N ASP A 365 15.94 -14.55 38.81
CA ASP A 365 14.57 -15.06 38.88
C ASP A 365 14.37 -15.96 40.11
N THR A 366 14.55 -15.36 41.29
CA THR A 366 14.36 -16.00 42.59
C THR A 366 13.42 -15.19 43.47
N GLU A 367 12.71 -15.84 44.39
CA GLU A 367 11.74 -15.15 45.27
C GLU A 367 12.39 -14.00 46.07
N ASP A 368 13.61 -14.21 46.57
CA ASP A 368 14.36 -13.18 47.30
C ASP A 368 14.76 -12.01 46.40
N ALA A 369 15.15 -12.29 45.15
CA ALA A 369 15.49 -11.23 44.19
C ALA A 369 14.27 -10.40 43.81
N HIS A 370 13.12 -11.05 43.59
CA HIS A 370 11.84 -10.38 43.34
C HIS A 370 11.42 -9.50 44.53
N LYS A 371 11.60 -9.99 45.76
CA LYS A 371 11.34 -9.21 46.98
C LYS A 371 12.17 -7.92 47.02
N TYR A 372 13.48 -8.03 46.80
CA TYR A 372 14.37 -6.86 46.81
C TYR A 372 14.07 -5.87 45.68
N LEU A 373 13.77 -6.35 44.47
CA LEU A 373 13.43 -5.50 43.33
C LEU A 373 12.07 -4.82 43.51
N THR A 374 11.09 -5.52 44.07
CA THR A 374 9.78 -4.93 44.39
C THR A 374 9.92 -3.81 45.41
N LYS A 375 10.68 -4.04 46.48
CA LYS A 375 10.94 -3.02 47.49
C LYS A 375 11.71 -1.83 46.92
N ALA A 376 12.69 -2.09 46.04
CA ALA A 376 13.41 -1.04 45.32
C ALA A 376 12.49 -0.21 44.40
N LYS A 377 11.43 -0.80 43.83
CA LYS A 377 10.38 -0.07 43.10
C LYS A 377 9.55 0.80 44.03
N GLU A 378 9.10 0.26 45.16
CA GLU A 378 8.28 0.99 46.15
C GLU A 378 8.97 2.26 46.69
N ILE A 379 10.28 2.19 46.94
CA ILE A 379 11.07 3.33 47.42
C ILE A 379 11.60 4.23 46.30
N GLY A 380 11.26 3.96 45.04
CA GLY A 380 11.58 4.79 43.88
C GLY A 380 13.04 4.72 43.40
N LEU A 381 13.76 3.63 43.70
CA LEU A 381 15.09 3.37 43.11
C LEU A 381 14.99 2.82 41.68
N ILE A 382 13.90 2.10 41.38
CA ILE A 382 13.66 1.42 40.11
C ILE A 382 12.23 1.73 39.64
N ASP A 383 11.99 1.91 38.34
CA ASP A 383 10.63 2.03 37.79
C ASP A 383 10.03 0.67 37.39
N ASP A 384 8.78 0.68 36.90
CA ASP A 384 8.07 -0.54 36.51
C ASP A 384 8.78 -1.34 35.41
N ASN A 385 9.62 -0.67 34.60
CA ASN A 385 10.41 -1.24 33.51
C ASN A 385 11.83 -1.62 33.93
N TYR A 386 12.10 -1.76 35.24
CA TYR A 386 13.41 -2.08 35.81
C TYR A 386 14.51 -1.04 35.53
N LYS A 387 14.14 0.21 35.20
CA LYS A 387 15.10 1.28 34.97
C LYS A 387 15.48 1.94 36.30
N TRP A 388 16.79 2.01 36.55
CA TRP A 388 17.34 2.67 37.72
C TRP A 388 17.19 4.19 37.66
N GLN A 389 16.72 4.80 38.76
CA GLN A 389 16.34 6.22 38.82
C GLN A 389 17.39 7.12 39.49
N LYS A 390 18.46 6.56 40.05
CA LYS A 390 19.50 7.30 40.79
C LYS A 390 20.86 7.26 40.11
N GLY A 391 21.90 7.79 40.77
CA GLY A 391 23.27 7.78 40.25
C GLY A 391 23.84 6.37 40.05
N LYS A 392 24.77 6.21 39.10
CA LYS A 392 25.42 4.92 38.76
C LYS A 392 26.26 4.34 39.90
N GLN A 393 26.79 5.19 40.77
CA GLN A 393 27.52 4.76 41.97
C GLN A 393 26.57 4.10 42.99
N LEU A 394 25.36 4.66 43.19
CA LEU A 394 24.35 4.07 44.06
C LEU A 394 23.82 2.74 43.49
N LEU A 395 23.65 2.66 42.16
CA LEU A 395 23.31 1.40 41.48
C LEU A 395 24.38 0.33 41.74
N ALA A 396 25.66 0.70 41.66
CA ALA A 396 26.75 -0.23 41.91
C ALA A 396 26.74 -0.78 43.34
N CYS A 397 26.40 0.04 44.34
CA CYS A 397 26.19 -0.40 45.72
C CYS A 397 25.00 -1.36 45.84
N PHE A 398 23.85 -1.01 45.24
CA PHE A 398 22.67 -1.87 45.24
C PHE A 398 22.95 -3.26 44.65
N CYS A 399 23.59 -3.32 43.47
CA CYS A 399 23.93 -4.58 42.81
C CYS A 399 25.00 -5.38 43.58
N HIS A 400 25.95 -4.69 44.22
CA HIS A 400 26.94 -5.33 45.08
C HIS A 400 26.26 -6.06 46.25
N ASP A 401 25.47 -5.32 47.03
CA ASP A 401 24.88 -5.83 48.27
C ASP A 401 23.80 -6.88 47.98
N MET A 402 23.02 -6.69 46.92
CA MET A 402 22.05 -7.67 46.45
C MET A 402 22.73 -8.96 45.99
N SER A 403 23.85 -8.87 45.24
CA SER A 403 24.62 -10.05 44.83
C SER A 403 25.15 -10.84 46.02
N GLN A 404 25.54 -10.16 47.11
CA GLN A 404 26.02 -10.81 48.33
C GLN A 404 24.89 -11.50 49.07
N ARG A 405 23.74 -10.83 49.24
CA ARG A 405 22.57 -11.40 49.91
C ARG A 405 22.03 -12.63 49.18
N LEU A 406 22.00 -12.57 47.85
CA LEU A 406 21.56 -13.68 47.00
C LEU A 406 22.65 -14.74 46.79
N SER A 407 23.86 -14.55 47.33
CA SER A 407 24.99 -15.50 47.20
C SER A 407 25.28 -15.93 45.75
N LEU A 408 25.12 -15.02 44.78
CA LEU A 408 25.29 -15.30 43.34
C LEU A 408 26.77 -15.48 42.94
N GLY A 409 27.68 -15.13 43.84
CA GLY A 409 29.12 -15.13 43.66
C GLY A 409 29.80 -16.47 43.97
N LYS A 410 30.98 -16.72 43.37
CA LYS A 410 31.89 -17.78 43.84
C LYS A 410 32.79 -17.23 44.94
N GLY A 411 32.45 -17.53 46.20
CA GLY A 411 33.14 -16.99 47.39
C GLY A 411 32.84 -15.51 47.59
N GLU A 412 33.86 -14.69 47.90
CA GLU A 412 33.70 -13.23 48.08
C GLU A 412 33.52 -12.45 46.76
N ARG A 413 33.42 -13.13 45.62
CA ARG A 413 33.35 -12.47 44.30
C ARG A 413 31.93 -12.09 43.94
N ILE A 414 31.70 -10.81 43.68
CA ILE A 414 30.40 -10.28 43.23
C ILE A 414 30.07 -10.70 41.79
N ALA A 415 28.85 -11.18 41.58
CA ALA A 415 28.33 -11.54 40.27
C ALA A 415 27.70 -10.31 39.61
N TRP A 416 28.50 -9.50 38.92
CA TRP A 416 28.03 -8.26 38.28
C TRP A 416 27.17 -8.48 37.03
N LYS A 417 27.45 -9.55 36.26
CA LYS A 417 26.86 -9.78 34.94
C LYS A 417 25.32 -9.82 34.93
N PRO A 418 24.64 -10.51 35.88
CA PRO A 418 23.18 -10.53 35.89
C PRO A 418 22.58 -9.12 36.06
N PHE A 419 23.19 -8.28 36.90
CA PHE A 419 22.74 -6.92 37.12
C PHE A 419 23.07 -5.99 35.95
N GLU A 420 24.22 -6.18 35.30
CA GLU A 420 24.56 -5.46 34.06
C GLU A 420 23.55 -5.76 32.95
N ALA A 421 23.09 -7.01 32.85
CA ALA A 421 22.00 -7.40 31.95
C ALA A 421 20.66 -6.79 32.36
N LEU A 422 20.26 -6.89 33.63
CA LEU A 422 18.98 -6.36 34.13
C LEU A 422 18.83 -4.85 33.91
N PHE A 423 19.88 -4.08 34.22
CA PHE A 423 19.83 -2.61 34.16
C PHE A 423 20.34 -2.03 32.84
N GLY A 424 20.66 -2.87 31.84
CA GLY A 424 21.19 -2.43 30.55
C GLY A 424 22.51 -1.64 30.66
N ILE A 425 23.38 -2.03 31.59
CA ILE A 425 24.66 -1.34 31.86
C ILE A 425 25.79 -2.05 31.11
N GLU A 426 26.65 -1.28 30.43
CA GLU A 426 27.82 -1.83 29.74
C GLU A 426 28.69 -2.68 30.67
N LYS A 427 29.16 -3.82 30.15
CA LYS A 427 29.98 -4.79 30.87
C LYS A 427 31.18 -4.15 31.55
N GLY A 428 31.32 -4.38 32.85
CA GLY A 428 32.42 -3.88 33.68
C GLY A 428 32.21 -2.48 34.26
N LYS A 429 31.16 -1.74 33.85
CA LYS A 429 30.90 -0.40 34.37
C LYS A 429 30.43 -0.41 35.82
N LEU A 430 29.60 -1.37 36.25
CA LEU A 430 29.15 -1.44 37.65
C LEU A 430 30.35 -1.66 38.58
N ARG A 431 31.22 -2.60 38.24
CA ARG A 431 32.47 -2.85 38.98
C ARG A 431 33.38 -1.61 39.00
N SER A 432 33.52 -0.90 37.88
CA SER A 432 34.32 0.33 37.83
C SER A 432 33.78 1.40 38.79
N ASN A 433 32.46 1.65 38.75
CA ASN A 433 31.83 2.62 39.63
C ASN A 433 31.97 2.25 41.11
N TYR A 434 31.86 0.95 41.44
CA TYR A 434 32.09 0.48 42.82
C TYR A 434 33.54 0.66 43.26
N ASN A 435 34.52 0.34 42.40
CA ASN A 435 35.94 0.55 42.69
C ASN A 435 36.25 2.04 42.92
N ASP A 436 35.56 2.94 42.22
CA ASP A 436 35.76 4.39 42.41
C ASP A 436 35.26 4.83 43.79
N ILE A 437 34.14 4.29 44.29
CA ILE A 437 33.66 4.49 45.66
C ILE A 437 34.69 3.97 46.69
N GLN A 438 35.25 2.79 46.45
CA GLN A 438 36.28 2.22 47.34
C GLN A 438 37.56 3.07 47.36
N LYS A 439 37.93 3.71 46.24
CA LYS A 439 39.09 4.61 46.17
C LYS A 439 38.84 5.95 46.84
N THR A 440 37.64 6.50 46.73
CA THR A 440 37.29 7.80 47.34
C THR A 440 36.94 7.67 48.83
N GLY A 441 36.53 6.48 49.28
CA GLY A 441 36.10 6.22 50.65
C GLY A 441 34.79 6.94 51.03
N GLN A 442 34.11 7.55 50.06
CA GLN A 442 32.87 8.30 50.26
C GLN A 442 31.70 7.52 49.69
N ASN A 443 30.77 7.14 50.55
CA ASN A 443 29.53 6.49 50.11
C ASN A 443 28.67 7.47 49.30
N PRO A 444 27.92 6.99 48.29
CA PRO A 444 26.98 7.82 47.55
C PRO A 444 25.93 8.45 48.48
N SER A 445 25.52 9.67 48.16
CA SER A 445 24.29 10.26 48.72
C SER A 445 23.11 9.31 48.44
N ASP A 446 22.23 9.15 49.43
CA ASP A 446 21.09 8.20 49.44
C ASP A 446 21.44 6.71 49.66
N ILE A 447 22.64 6.35 50.13
CA ILE A 447 22.99 4.94 50.43
C ILE A 447 22.00 4.23 51.39
N ALA A 448 21.39 4.99 52.30
CA ALA A 448 20.36 4.47 53.22
C ALA A 448 19.14 3.88 52.49
N LEU A 449 18.84 4.34 51.27
CA LEU A 449 17.77 3.76 50.44
C LEU A 449 18.12 2.36 49.94
N VAL A 450 19.41 2.09 49.66
CA VAL A 450 19.88 0.76 49.29
C VAL A 450 19.76 -0.21 50.46
N ASP A 451 20.15 0.24 51.66
CA ASP A 451 19.98 -0.55 52.88
C ASP A 451 18.51 -0.87 53.14
N GLU A 452 17.62 0.11 52.92
CA GLU A 452 16.18 -0.06 53.06
C GLU A 452 15.59 -1.02 52.03
N ALA A 453 16.00 -0.92 50.75
CA ALA A 453 15.58 -1.82 49.67
C ALA A 453 15.93 -3.29 49.96
N LEU A 454 17.04 -3.52 50.66
CA LEU A 454 17.60 -4.85 50.84
C LEU A 454 17.29 -5.48 52.20
N LYS A 455 16.69 -4.74 53.15
CA LYS A 455 16.08 -5.30 54.38
C LYS A 455 14.93 -6.25 54.04
#